data_AF-A0A352B6Q0-F1
#
_entry.id   AF-A0A352B6Q0-F1
#
_cell.length_a   1.000
_cell.length_b   1.000
_cell.length_c   1.000
_cell.angle_alpha   90.00
_cell.angle_beta   90.00
_cell.angle_gamma   90.00
#
_symmetry.space_group_name_H-M   'P 1'
#
loop_
_entity.id
_entity.type
_entity.pdbx_description
1 polymer ?
#
loop_
_entity_poly.entity_id
_entity_poly.type
_entity_poly.pdbx_seq_one_letter_code
_entity_poly.pdbx_strand_id
1 'polypeptide(L)'
;MSQVLGPIHYLMWQKIALAHGWESGCVAAAEAAWGGPRTADLLATATPHRWTPPPGELAELIGEQAIHAWLQAAVNRVETSLAATIAALLAGGDGGAALLAGASRHHGGEVA
;
A
#
# COMPACT_ATOMS: atom_id res chain seq x y z
N MET A 1 13.24 -21.36 18.17
CA MET A 1 14.24 -21.17 17.10
C MET A 1 14.32 -19.69 16.83
N SER A 2 15.44 -19.03 17.12
CA SER A 2 15.66 -17.62 16.78
C SER A 2 15.48 -17.44 15.28
N GLN A 3 14.49 -16.67 14.85
CA GLN A 3 14.32 -16.39 13.44
C GLN A 3 15.29 -15.27 13.07
N VAL A 4 16.39 -15.65 12.42
CA VAL A 4 17.39 -14.70 11.94
C VAL A 4 16.81 -13.94 10.75
N LEU A 5 16.81 -12.61 10.83
CA LEU A 5 16.46 -11.74 9.73
C LEU A 5 17.50 -11.82 8.60
N GLY A 6 17.19 -12.61 7.59
CA GLY A 6 17.90 -12.61 6.30
C GLY A 6 17.36 -11.58 5.28
N PRO A 7 18.07 -11.39 4.14
CA PRO A 7 17.75 -10.41 3.10
C PRO A 7 16.31 -10.50 2.56
N ILE A 8 15.76 -11.71 2.45
CA ILE A 8 14.40 -11.92 1.97
C ILE A 8 13.35 -11.19 2.82
N HIS A 9 13.56 -11.11 4.14
CA HIS A 9 12.62 -10.45 5.05
C HIS A 9 12.60 -8.94 4.81
N TYR A 10 13.78 -8.34 4.60
CA TYR A 10 13.89 -6.92 4.26
C TYR A 10 13.30 -6.61 2.89
N LEU A 11 13.50 -7.49 1.90
CA LEU A 11 12.85 -7.35 0.59
C LEU A 11 11.32 -7.39 0.71
N MET A 12 10.77 -8.31 1.50
CA MET A 12 9.32 -8.37 1.76
C MET A 12 8.82 -7.11 2.49
N TRP A 13 9.60 -6.59 3.46
CA TRP A 13 9.26 -5.36 4.16
C TRP A 13 9.30 -4.12 3.25
N GLN A 14 10.32 -4.00 2.40
CA GLN A 14 10.41 -2.96 1.38
C GLN A 14 9.24 -3.03 0.40
N LYS A 15 8.83 -4.24 -0.02
CA LYS A 15 7.65 -4.44 -0.85
C LYS A 15 6.39 -3.89 -0.18
N ILE A 16 6.23 -4.12 1.13
CA ILE A 16 5.10 -3.58 1.90
C ILE A 16 5.12 -2.04 1.89
N ALA A 17 6.28 -1.44 2.18
CA ALA A 17 6.45 0.01 2.17
C ALA A 17 6.16 0.61 0.78
N LEU A 18 6.63 -0.03 -0.28
CA LEU A 18 6.37 0.39 -1.67
C LEU A 18 4.88 0.33 -2.02
N ALA A 19 4.19 -0.76 -1.69
CA ALA A 19 2.77 -0.89 -1.97
C ALA A 19 1.93 0.15 -1.20
N HIS A 20 2.25 0.37 0.08
CA HIS A 20 1.58 1.39 0.89
C HIS A 20 1.88 2.82 0.41
N GLY A 21 3.12 3.08 0.00
CA GLY A 21 3.53 4.35 -0.60
C GLY A 21 2.74 4.63 -1.88
N TRP A 22 2.61 3.63 -2.75
CA TRP A 22 1.81 3.76 -3.98
C TRP A 22 0.33 3.98 -3.68
N GLU A 23 -0.26 3.27 -2.72
CA GLU A 23 -1.64 3.52 -2.29
C GLU A 23 -1.82 4.98 -1.86
N SER A 24 -0.95 5.46 -0.98
CA SER A 24 -0.95 6.84 -0.49
C SER A 24 -0.82 7.85 -1.63
N GLY A 25 0.06 7.59 -2.60
CA GLY A 25 0.21 8.43 -3.79
C GLY A 25 -1.04 8.47 -4.67
N CYS A 26 -1.74 7.35 -4.84
CA CYS A 26 -3.00 7.31 -5.59
C CYS A 26 -4.10 8.13 -4.91
N VAL A 27 -4.19 8.02 -3.58
CA VAL A 27 -5.15 8.79 -2.78
C VAL A 27 -4.85 10.28 -2.88
N ALA A 28 -3.59 10.69 -2.66
CA ALA A 28 -3.19 12.09 -2.75
C ALA A 28 -3.44 12.68 -4.16
N ALA A 29 -3.16 11.91 -5.22
CA ALA A 29 -3.47 12.33 -6.58
C ALA A 29 -4.98 12.50 -6.80
N ALA A 30 -5.79 11.58 -6.29
CA ALA A 30 -7.25 11.65 -6.35
C ALA A 30 -7.80 12.87 -5.58
N GLU A 31 -7.30 13.13 -4.38
CA GLU A 31 -7.69 14.29 -3.58
C GLU A 31 -7.33 15.60 -4.29
N ALA A 32 -6.17 15.68 -4.93
CA ALA A 32 -5.74 16.84 -5.71
C ALA A 32 -6.61 17.06 -6.96
N ALA A 33 -7.02 15.99 -7.64
CA ALA A 33 -7.79 16.06 -8.89
C ALA A 33 -9.29 16.25 -8.69
N TRP A 34 -9.87 15.59 -7.68
CA TRP A 34 -11.31 15.46 -7.49
C TRP A 34 -11.83 16.04 -6.18
N GLY A 35 -10.92 16.42 -5.27
CA GLY A 35 -11.24 16.91 -3.93
C GLY A 35 -11.39 15.78 -2.91
N GLY A 36 -11.16 16.14 -1.63
CA GLY A 36 -11.24 15.23 -0.49
C GLY A 36 -12.60 14.52 -0.33
N PRO A 37 -13.74 15.23 -0.34
CA PRO A 37 -15.05 14.59 -0.15
C PRO A 37 -15.38 13.51 -1.19
N ARG A 38 -15.18 13.82 -2.48
CA ARG A 38 -15.40 12.85 -3.56
C ARG A 38 -14.46 11.65 -3.46
N THR A 39 -13.20 11.90 -3.12
CA THR A 39 -12.22 10.82 -2.94
C THR A 39 -12.62 9.91 -1.78
N ALA A 40 -13.04 10.48 -0.65
CA ALA A 40 -13.53 9.73 0.50
C ALA A 40 -14.76 8.88 0.16
N ASP A 41 -15.73 9.42 -0.60
CA ASP A 41 -16.92 8.69 -1.04
C ASP A 41 -16.57 7.47 -1.91
N LEU A 42 -15.62 7.63 -2.83
CA LEU A 42 -15.14 6.51 -3.66
C LEU A 42 -14.45 5.45 -2.79
N LEU A 43 -13.57 5.88 -1.88
CA LEU A 43 -12.80 4.98 -1.01
C LEU A 43 -13.64 4.35 0.10
N ALA A 44 -14.87 4.80 0.34
CA ALA A 44 -15.79 4.16 1.28
C ALA A 44 -15.96 2.66 0.96
N THR A 45 -15.99 2.31 -0.34
CA THR A 45 -16.06 0.93 -0.83
C THR A 45 -14.79 0.11 -0.57
N ALA A 46 -13.64 0.75 -0.44
CA ALA A 46 -12.35 0.12 -0.14
C ALA A 46 -12.08 -0.02 1.38
N THR A 47 -12.82 0.68 2.24
CA THR A 47 -12.65 0.70 3.71
C THR A 47 -12.43 -0.67 4.36
N PRO A 48 -13.19 -1.74 4.02
CA PRO A 48 -13.00 -3.06 4.64
C PRO A 48 -11.62 -3.69 4.38
N HIS A 49 -10.92 -3.20 3.36
CA HIS A 49 -9.64 -3.72 2.90
C HIS A 49 -8.47 -2.79 3.25
N ARG A 50 -8.75 -1.59 3.78
CA ARG A 50 -7.70 -0.62 4.09
C ARG A 50 -6.78 -1.13 5.18
N TRP A 51 -5.49 -1.05 4.91
CA TRP A 51 -4.47 -1.47 5.84
C TRP A 51 -3.24 -0.57 5.77
N THR A 52 -2.74 -0.19 6.94
CA THR A 52 -1.51 0.60 7.08
C THR A 52 -0.46 -0.28 7.78
N PRO A 53 0.77 -0.34 7.26
CA PRO A 53 1.85 -1.03 7.95
C PRO A 53 2.13 -0.38 9.30
N PRO A 54 2.43 -1.17 10.35
CA PRO A 54 2.84 -0.61 11.62
C PRO A 54 4.14 0.19 11.45
N PRO A 55 4.30 1.32 12.16
CA PRO A 55 5.53 2.11 12.10
C PRO A 55 6.67 1.38 12.81
N GLY A 56 7.90 1.58 12.32
CA GLY A 56 9.11 1.05 12.95
C GLY A 56 9.94 0.16 12.03
N GLU A 57 11.10 -0.25 12.54
CA GLU A 57 12.01 -1.14 11.82
C GLU A 57 11.55 -2.59 11.92
N LEU A 58 11.81 -3.38 10.87
CA LEU A 58 11.38 -4.78 10.80
C LEU A 58 11.87 -5.59 12.02
N ALA A 59 13.09 -5.34 12.49
CA ALA A 59 13.66 -6.01 13.66
C ALA A 59 12.85 -5.80 14.95
N GLU A 60 12.18 -4.65 15.09
CA GLU A 60 11.39 -4.31 16.28
C GLU A 60 9.99 -4.90 16.20
N LEU A 61 9.42 -5.00 15.00
CA LEU A 61 8.03 -5.39 14.77
C LEU A 61 7.75 -6.88 14.96
N ILE A 62 8.75 -7.73 14.74
CA ILE A 62 8.48 -9.16 14.63
C ILE A 62 8.54 -9.90 15.98
N GLY A 63 9.29 -9.39 16.95
CA GLY A 63 9.42 -10.00 18.27
C GLY A 63 9.70 -11.51 18.20
N GLU A 64 8.82 -12.33 18.80
CA GLU A 64 8.89 -13.80 18.76
C GLU A 64 8.01 -14.46 17.68
N GLN A 65 7.39 -13.68 16.78
CA GLN A 65 6.44 -14.21 15.80
C GLN A 65 7.12 -15.02 14.69
N ALA A 66 6.32 -15.86 14.02
CA ALA A 66 6.76 -16.54 12.82
C ALA A 66 6.95 -15.54 11.66
N ILE A 67 8.19 -15.06 11.47
CA ILE A 67 8.54 -13.93 10.59
C ILE A 67 7.94 -14.09 9.19
N HIS A 68 8.09 -15.27 8.59
CA HIS A 68 7.63 -15.55 7.23
C HIS A 68 6.10 -15.45 7.11
N ALA A 69 5.36 -16.05 8.04
CA ALA A 69 3.91 -16.02 8.03
C ALA A 69 3.38 -14.60 8.29
N TRP A 70 4.02 -13.88 9.20
CA TRP A 70 3.67 -12.50 9.51
C TRP A 70 3.91 -11.56 8.31
N LEU A 71 5.10 -11.61 7.70
CA LEU A 71 5.44 -10.81 6.53
C LEU A 71 4.52 -11.14 5.35
N GLN A 72 4.25 -12.41 5.08
CA GLN A 72 3.34 -12.80 4.01
C GLN A 72 1.93 -12.28 4.24
N ALA A 73 1.42 -12.34 5.48
CA ALA A 73 0.12 -11.78 5.82
C ALA A 73 0.08 -10.25 5.64
N ALA A 74 1.16 -9.55 6.01
CA ALA A 74 1.28 -8.11 5.81
C ALA A 74 1.33 -7.73 4.32
N VAL A 75 2.09 -8.47 3.50
CA VAL A 75 2.11 -8.33 2.04
C VAL A 75 0.71 -8.49 1.47
N ASN A 76 0.00 -9.57 1.84
CA ASN A 76 -1.36 -9.81 1.32
C ASN A 76 -2.32 -8.66 1.69
N ARG A 77 -2.23 -8.13 2.92
CA ARG A 77 -3.09 -7.03 3.38
C ARG A 77 -2.82 -5.75 2.61
N VAL A 78 -1.56 -5.34 2.47
CA VAL A 78 -1.24 -4.08 1.77
C VAL A 78 -1.55 -4.15 0.28
N GLU A 79 -1.32 -5.30 -0.36
CA GLU A 79 -1.66 -5.49 -1.78
C GLU A 79 -3.18 -5.51 -2.00
N THR A 80 -3.93 -6.11 -1.07
CA THR A 80 -5.40 -6.07 -1.09
C THR A 80 -5.92 -4.64 -0.90
N SER A 81 -5.32 -3.89 0.04
CA SER A 81 -5.62 -2.47 0.29
C SER A 81 -5.41 -1.62 -0.97
N LEU A 82 -4.21 -1.73 -1.58
CA LEU A 82 -3.88 -1.05 -2.82
C LEU A 82 -4.82 -1.41 -3.97
N ALA A 83 -5.10 -2.70 -4.16
CA ALA A 83 -6.01 -3.16 -5.22
C ALA A 83 -7.43 -2.62 -5.04
N ALA A 84 -7.95 -2.64 -3.80
CA ALA A 84 -9.26 -2.08 -3.48
C ALA A 84 -9.31 -0.56 -3.71
N THR A 85 -8.26 0.17 -3.31
CA THR A 85 -8.12 1.60 -3.57
C THR A 85 -8.10 1.89 -5.07
N ILE A 86 -7.31 1.17 -5.86
CA ILE A 86 -7.27 1.32 -7.32
C ILE A 86 -8.64 1.05 -7.94
N ALA A 87 -9.30 -0.05 -7.55
CA ALA A 87 -10.62 -0.42 -8.07
C ALA A 87 -11.67 0.67 -7.77
N ALA A 88 -11.68 1.20 -6.54
CA ALA A 88 -12.57 2.28 -6.13
C ALA A 88 -12.34 3.56 -6.96
N LEU A 89 -11.08 3.94 -7.18
CA LEU A 89 -10.74 5.13 -7.97
C LEU A 89 -11.06 4.96 -9.46
N LEU A 90 -10.90 3.74 -10.02
CA LEU A 90 -11.29 3.42 -11.39
C LEU A 90 -12.82 3.46 -11.57
N ALA A 91 -13.59 3.05 -10.56
CA ALA A 91 -15.04 3.12 -10.59
C ALA A 91 -15.59 4.56 -10.54
N GLY A 92 -14.76 5.55 -10.15
CA GLY A 92 -15.15 6.95 -9.99
C GLY A 92 -15.41 7.75 -11.26
N GLY A 93 -15.29 7.12 -12.44
CA GLY A 93 -15.63 7.69 -13.75
C GLY A 93 -14.42 8.19 -14.57
N ASP A 94 -14.71 9.02 -15.57
CA ASP A 94 -13.72 9.50 -16.53
C ASP A 94 -12.57 10.23 -15.84
N GLY A 95 -11.34 9.76 -16.10
CA GLY A 95 -10.10 10.32 -15.55
C GLY A 95 -9.37 9.43 -14.54
N GLY A 96 -10.02 8.42 -13.95
CA GLY A 96 -9.37 7.55 -12.95
C GLY A 96 -8.16 6.79 -13.50
N ALA A 97 -8.25 6.26 -14.72
CA ALA A 97 -7.13 5.58 -15.36
C ALA A 97 -5.95 6.53 -15.66
N ALA A 98 -6.23 7.75 -16.12
CA ALA A 98 -5.19 8.74 -16.42
C ALA A 98 -4.49 9.22 -15.14
N LEU A 99 -5.26 9.40 -14.06
CA LEU A 99 -4.77 9.77 -12.74
C LEU A 99 -3.83 8.71 -12.18
N LEU A 100 -4.28 7.45 -12.19
CA LEU A 100 -3.48 6.32 -11.71
C LEU A 100 -2.20 6.15 -12.53
N ALA A 101 -2.29 6.27 -13.86
CA ALA A 101 -1.12 6.24 -14.73
C ALA A 101 -0.12 7.37 -14.40
N GLY A 102 -0.61 8.54 -13.96
CA GLY A 102 0.22 9.63 -13.43
C GLY A 102 0.90 9.28 -12.12
N ALA A 103 0.13 8.80 -11.14
CA ALA A 103 0.65 8.41 -9.83
C ALA A 103 1.70 7.28 -9.94
N SER A 104 1.49 6.31 -10.83
CA SER A 104 2.43 5.21 -11.06
C SER A 104 3.77 5.64 -11.65
N ARG A 105 3.84 6.73 -12.43
CA ARG A 105 5.11 7.20 -13.03
C ARG A 105 6.09 7.76 -12.00
N HIS A 106 5.59 8.20 -10.85
CA HIS A 106 6.41 8.73 -9.76
C HIS A 106 6.75 7.68 -8.70
N HIS A 107 6.08 6.52 -8.70
CA HIS A 107 6.35 5.42 -7.78
C HIS A 107 7.23 4.35 -8.42
N GLY A 108 8.42 4.14 -7.85
CA GLY A 108 9.37 3.09 -8.24
C GLY A 108 10.73 3.59 -8.77
N GLY A 109 10.92 4.90 -8.92
CA GLY A 109 12.17 5.50 -9.43
C GLY A 109 13.21 5.87 -8.38
N GLU A 110 12.84 5.99 -7.10
CA GLU A 110 13.71 6.49 -6.02
C GLU A 110 14.20 5.42 -5.04
N VAL A 111 13.97 4.14 -5.32
CA VAL A 111 14.50 3.05 -4.49
C VAL A 111 15.60 2.32 -5.26
N ALA A 112 16.76 2.98 -5.35
CA ALA A 112 18.03 2.41 -5.75
C ALA A 112 19.12 2.85 -4.77
#